data_AF-A0A2T4UNZ2-F1
#
_entry.id   AF-A0A2T4UNZ2-F1
#
_cell.length_a   1.000
_cell.length_b   1.000
_cell.length_c   1.000
_cell.angle_alpha   90.00
_cell.angle_beta   90.00
_cell.angle_gamma   90.00
#
_symmetry.space_group_name_H-M   'P 1'
#
loop_
_entity.id
_entity.type
_entity.pdbx_description
1 polymer ?
#
loop_
_entity_poly.entity_id
_entity_poly.type
_entity_poly.pdbx_seq_one_letter_code
_entity_poly.pdbx_strand_id
1 'polypeptide(L)'
;MYALSIAVHATAGVVGFALGLVMALQPRLATKRAVLLLYVAAMIVLVIGLAVAVVAEWSQMEDARRAVDVGLILLGLYTLLRAIQAAAAVRAAHPGWQVAFVDHVGFTLISLFDGFVIVAAINLGVPMPVVILLAILGVGGGIATMNRLRTRVD
;
A
#
# COMPACT_ATOMS: atom_id res chain seq x y z
N MET A 1 19.41 0.22 13.72
CA MET A 1 17.99 -0.21 13.75
C MET A 1 17.21 0.37 12.58
N TYR A 2 17.30 1.69 12.34
CA TYR A 2 16.67 2.39 11.21
C TYR A 2 16.79 1.67 9.85
N ALA A 3 18.01 1.44 9.35
CA ALA A 3 18.24 0.86 8.02
C ALA A 3 17.60 -0.54 7.85
N LEU A 4 17.68 -1.37 8.88
CA LEU A 4 17.04 -2.69 8.88
C LEU A 4 15.52 -2.56 8.84
N SER A 5 14.94 -1.68 9.65
CA SER A 5 13.49 -1.43 9.67
C SER A 5 12.97 -0.89 8.33
N ILE A 6 13.73 0.00 7.68
CA ILE A 6 13.42 0.49 6.33
C ILE A 6 13.51 -0.64 5.29
N ALA A 7 14.54 -1.48 5.34
CA ALA A 7 14.65 -2.61 4.43
C ALA A 7 13.49 -3.61 4.60
N VAL A 8 13.10 -3.90 5.84
CA VAL A 8 11.94 -4.75 6.16
C VAL A 8 10.64 -4.11 5.66
N HIS A 9 10.43 -2.81 5.93
CA HIS A 9 9.29 -2.05 5.43
C HIS A 9 9.18 -2.11 3.91
N ALA A 10 10.26 -1.80 3.19
CA ALA A 10 10.30 -1.80 1.74
C ALA A 10 10.03 -3.20 1.16
N THR A 11 10.65 -4.24 1.71
CA THR A 11 10.45 -5.63 1.28
C THR A 11 8.99 -6.06 1.49
N ALA A 12 8.42 -5.74 2.65
CA ALA A 12 7.03 -6.04 2.96
C ALA A 12 6.07 -5.29 2.02
N GLY A 13 6.38 -4.04 1.67
CA GLY A 13 5.62 -3.30 0.67
C GLY A 13 5.65 -3.96 -0.71
N VAL A 14 6.81 -4.41 -1.18
CA VAL A 14 6.93 -5.10 -2.48
C VAL A 14 6.11 -6.39 -2.49
N VAL A 15 6.19 -7.18 -1.41
CA VAL A 15 5.38 -8.40 -1.25
C VAL A 15 3.89 -8.07 -1.22
N GLY A 16 3.48 -7.06 -0.44
CA GLY A 16 2.08 -6.61 -0.33
C GLY A 16 1.53 -6.12 -1.67
N PHE A 17 2.33 -5.36 -2.43
CA PHE A 17 1.97 -4.89 -3.77
C PHE A 17 1.82 -6.05 -4.75
N ALA A 18 2.79 -6.96 -4.81
CA ALA A 18 2.74 -8.11 -5.71
C ALA A 18 1.53 -9.01 -5.42
N LEU A 19 1.27 -9.31 -4.15
CA LEU A 19 0.11 -10.10 -3.75
C LEU A 19 -1.21 -9.38 -4.06
N GLY A 20 -1.31 -8.09 -3.73
CA GLY A 20 -2.48 -7.28 -4.05
C GLY A 20 -2.77 -7.26 -5.55
N LEU A 21 -1.73 -7.09 -6.38
CA LEU A 21 -1.85 -7.02 -7.83
C LEU A 21 -2.31 -8.35 -8.41
N VAL A 22 -1.66 -9.45 -8.00
CA VAL A 22 -2.03 -10.80 -8.43
C VAL A 22 -3.46 -11.12 -8.01
N MET A 23 -3.88 -10.76 -6.79
CA MET A 23 -5.27 -10.97 -6.35
C MET A 23 -6.27 -10.06 -7.08
N ALA A 24 -5.91 -8.82 -7.43
CA ALA A 24 -6.78 -7.94 -8.22
C ALA A 24 -6.97 -8.47 -9.65
N LEU A 25 -5.93 -9.05 -10.25
CA LEU A 25 -6.00 -9.67 -11.58
C LEU A 25 -6.66 -11.06 -11.56
N GLN A 26 -6.54 -11.79 -10.45
CA GLN A 26 -7.11 -13.12 -10.25
C GLN A 26 -7.82 -13.22 -8.88
N PRO A 27 -9.05 -12.66 -8.74
CA PRO A 27 -9.76 -12.59 -7.45
C PRO A 27 -9.96 -13.95 -6.77
N ARG A 28 -10.01 -15.04 -7.54
CA ARG A 28 -10.08 -16.42 -7.00
C ARG A 28 -8.91 -16.77 -6.08
N LEU A 29 -7.75 -16.11 -6.20
CA LEU A 29 -6.63 -16.34 -5.27
C LEU A 29 -6.90 -15.76 -3.88
N ALA A 30 -7.75 -14.73 -3.76
CA ALA A 30 -8.10 -14.12 -2.48
C ALA A 30 -8.89 -15.08 -1.58
N THR A 31 -9.57 -16.08 -2.15
CA THR A 31 -10.28 -17.12 -1.37
C THR A 31 -9.32 -18.11 -0.70
N LYS A 32 -8.07 -18.20 -1.18
CA LYS A 32 -7.04 -19.02 -0.54
C LYS A 32 -6.59 -18.33 0.74
N ARG A 33 -7.01 -18.86 1.89
CA ARG A 33 -6.69 -18.32 3.24
C ARG A 33 -5.21 -17.97 3.42
N ALA A 34 -4.30 -18.83 2.97
CA ALA A 34 -2.87 -18.61 3.10
C ALA A 34 -2.39 -17.34 2.35
N VAL A 35 -2.89 -17.12 1.12
CA VAL A 35 -2.53 -15.95 0.30
C VAL A 35 -3.05 -14.67 0.95
N LEU A 36 -4.31 -14.69 1.39
CA LEU A 36 -4.93 -13.54 2.04
C LEU A 36 -4.27 -13.18 3.37
N LEU A 37 -3.91 -14.19 4.18
CA LEU A 37 -3.16 -13.97 5.42
C LEU A 37 -1.76 -13.44 5.16
N LEU A 38 -1.05 -13.97 4.13
CA LEU A 38 0.26 -13.46 3.76
C LEU A 38 0.21 -12.01 3.31
N TYR A 39 -0.81 -11.62 2.54
CA TYR A 39 -1.04 -10.23 2.15
C TYR A 39 -1.26 -9.34 3.38
N VAL A 40 -2.17 -9.70 4.28
CA VAL A 40 -2.42 -8.91 5.49
C VAL A 40 -1.20 -8.86 6.40
N ALA A 41 -0.46 -9.96 6.55
CA ALA A 41 0.79 -10.00 7.30
C ALA A 41 1.85 -9.07 6.69
N ALA A 42 2.00 -9.05 5.36
CA ALA A 42 2.89 -8.12 4.67
C ALA A 42 2.50 -6.65 4.95
N MET A 43 1.20 -6.34 4.93
CA MET A 43 0.71 -4.99 5.27
C MET A 43 0.98 -4.62 6.74
N ILE A 44 0.89 -5.56 7.67
CA ILE A 44 1.25 -5.34 9.08
C ILE A 44 2.75 -5.04 9.20
N VAL A 45 3.59 -5.87 8.58
CA VAL A 45 5.06 -5.71 8.61
C VAL A 45 5.49 -4.39 7.96
N LEU A 46 4.83 -3.98 6.87
CA LEU A 46 5.01 -2.67 6.25
C LEU A 46 4.82 -1.56 7.29
N VAL A 47 3.66 -1.51 7.96
CA VAL A 47 3.34 -0.42 8.91
C VAL A 47 4.26 -0.45 10.13
N ILE A 48 4.49 -1.63 10.71
CA ILE A 48 5.37 -1.77 11.88
C ILE A 48 6.81 -1.38 11.51
N GLY A 49 7.30 -1.80 10.35
CA GLY A 49 8.64 -1.46 9.87
C GLY A 49 8.84 0.05 9.76
N LEU A 50 7.84 0.77 9.21
CA LEU A 50 7.86 2.23 9.14
C LEU A 50 7.86 2.85 10.55
N ALA A 51 6.94 2.44 11.42
CA ALA A 51 6.84 2.99 12.76
C ALA A 51 8.14 2.80 13.57
N VAL A 52 8.76 1.62 13.49
CA VAL A 52 10.04 1.34 14.16
C VAL A 52 11.16 2.19 13.57
N ALA A 53 11.20 2.39 12.25
CA ALA A 53 12.20 3.26 11.62
C ALA A 53 12.05 4.71 12.11
N VAL A 54 10.83 5.24 12.12
CA VAL A 54 10.54 6.62 12.57
C VAL A 54 10.89 6.80 14.04
N VAL A 55 10.52 5.86 14.91
CA VAL A 55 10.86 5.92 16.35
C VAL A 55 12.38 5.85 16.56
N ALA A 56 13.10 5.03 15.79
CA ALA A 56 14.55 4.88 15.92
C ALA A 56 15.33 6.16 15.59
N GLU A 57 14.80 7.00 14.69
CA GLU A 57 15.45 8.24 14.24
C GLU A 57 14.81 9.51 14.83
N TRP A 58 13.76 9.37 15.64
CA TRP A 58 12.86 10.46 16.04
C TRP A 58 13.59 11.68 16.60
N SER A 59 14.56 11.48 17.49
CA SER A 59 15.30 12.56 18.16
C SER A 59 16.21 13.36 17.22
N GLN A 60 16.60 12.77 16.09
CA GLN A 60 17.51 13.37 15.11
C GLN A 60 16.77 14.05 13.94
N MET A 61 15.44 13.89 13.88
CA MET A 61 14.61 14.48 12.82
C MET A 61 14.23 15.93 13.13
N GLU A 62 14.25 16.76 12.08
CA GLU A 62 13.62 18.07 12.09
C GLU A 62 12.08 17.94 12.15
N ASP A 63 11.40 18.96 12.68
CA ASP A 63 9.95 18.92 12.94
C ASP A 63 9.12 18.72 11.66
N ALA A 64 9.54 19.31 10.54
CA ALA A 64 8.88 19.12 9.25
C ALA A 64 8.93 17.65 8.81
N ARG A 65 10.08 16.98 8.97
CA ARG A 65 10.23 15.56 8.64
C ARG A 65 9.39 14.68 9.56
N ARG A 66 9.35 14.98 10.86
CA ARG A 66 8.48 14.26 11.82
C ARG A 66 7.01 14.34 11.42
N ALA A 67 6.54 15.53 11.02
CA ALA A 67 5.14 15.71 10.59
C ALA A 67 4.81 14.86 9.36
N VAL A 68 5.71 14.82 8.37
CA VAL A 68 5.55 13.97 7.18
C VAL A 68 5.52 12.49 7.56
N ASP A 69 6.47 12.04 8.38
CA ASP A 69 6.58 10.62 8.77
C ASP A 69 5.38 10.16 9.61
N VAL A 70 4.84 11.02 10.48
CA VAL A 70 3.56 10.75 11.18
C VAL A 70 2.42 10.62 10.17
N GLY A 71 2.35 11.50 9.17
CA GLY A 71 1.37 11.40 8.08
C GLY A 71 1.49 10.09 7.32
N LEU A 72 2.71 9.64 7.01
CA LEU A 72 2.97 8.36 6.36
C LEU A 72 2.58 7.16 7.23
N ILE A 73 2.78 7.23 8.55
CA ILE A 73 2.29 6.20 9.49
C ILE A 73 0.76 6.13 9.46
N LEU A 74 0.07 7.28 9.50
CA LEU A 74 -1.38 7.33 9.42
C LEU A 74 -1.91 6.75 8.09
N LEU A 75 -1.27 7.10 6.98
CA LEU A 75 -1.59 6.51 5.68
C LEU A 75 -1.32 4.99 5.67
N GLY A 76 -0.21 4.55 6.25
CA GLY A 76 0.10 3.14 6.45
C GLY A 76 -1.00 2.40 7.22
N LEU A 77 -1.44 2.96 8.34
CA LEU A 77 -2.55 2.41 9.13
C LEU A 77 -3.86 2.35 8.33
N TYR A 78 -4.14 3.38 7.53
CA TYR A 78 -5.32 3.39 6.66
C TYR A 78 -5.25 2.31 5.56
N THR A 79 -4.09 2.12 4.93
CA THR A 79 -3.89 1.03 3.94
C THR A 79 -4.02 -0.35 4.59
N LEU A 80 -3.55 -0.53 5.83
CA LEU A 80 -3.75 -1.76 6.60
C LEU A 80 -5.22 -1.99 6.93
N LEU A 81 -5.95 -0.95 7.33
CA LEU A 81 -7.40 -1.03 7.54
C LEU A 81 -8.12 -1.49 6.27
N ARG A 82 -7.78 -0.92 5.11
CA ARG A 82 -8.32 -1.33 3.81
C ARG A 82 -7.97 -2.79 3.50
N ALA A 83 -6.76 -3.25 3.79
CA ALA A 83 -6.39 -4.66 3.62
C ALA A 83 -7.20 -5.61 4.52
N ILE A 84 -7.48 -5.22 5.76
CA ILE A 84 -8.34 -5.99 6.68
C ILE A 84 -9.79 -6.02 6.18
N GLN A 85 -10.30 -4.90 5.67
CA GLN A 85 -11.64 -4.82 5.07
C GLN A 85 -11.75 -5.68 3.80
N ALA A 86 -10.72 -5.70 2.95
CA ALA A 86 -10.65 -6.62 1.81
C ALA A 86 -10.77 -8.08 2.28
N ALA A 87 -10.03 -8.46 3.32
CA ALA A 87 -10.10 -9.81 3.88
C ALA A 87 -11.46 -10.13 4.50
N ALA A 88 -12.12 -9.15 5.12
CA ALA A 88 -13.47 -9.29 5.65
C ALA A 88 -14.50 -9.50 4.52
N ALA A 89 -14.39 -8.77 3.42
CA ALA A 89 -15.28 -8.90 2.25
C ALA A 89 -15.22 -10.33 1.67
N VAL A 90 -14.03 -10.90 1.53
CA VAL A 90 -13.85 -12.30 1.07
C VAL A 90 -14.51 -13.29 2.04
N ARG A 91 -14.31 -13.10 3.35
CA ARG A 91 -14.86 -14.01 4.38
C ARG A 91 -16.38 -13.96 4.50
N ALA A 92 -16.96 -12.79 4.30
CA ALA A 92 -18.41 -12.61 4.37
C ALA A 92 -19.14 -13.30 3.21
N ALA A 93 -18.44 -13.59 2.11
CA ALA A 93 -18.94 -14.32 0.95
C ALA A 93 -20.27 -13.79 0.37
N HIS A 94 -20.55 -12.50 0.56
CA HIS A 94 -21.75 -11.87 0.01
C HIS A 94 -21.70 -11.82 -1.52
N PRO A 95 -22.86 -11.85 -2.20
CA PRO A 95 -22.93 -11.53 -3.63
C PRO A 95 -22.23 -10.19 -3.91
N GLY A 96 -21.31 -10.16 -4.88
CA GLY A 96 -20.52 -8.96 -5.19
C GLY A 96 -19.27 -8.73 -4.32
N TRP A 97 -18.84 -9.70 -3.50
CA TRP A 97 -17.62 -9.56 -2.68
C TRP A 97 -16.37 -9.18 -3.48
N GLN A 98 -16.28 -9.59 -4.76
CA GLN A 98 -15.15 -9.30 -5.63
C GLN A 98 -15.00 -7.81 -5.89
N VAL A 99 -16.12 -7.10 -6.07
CA VAL A 99 -16.17 -5.66 -6.29
C VAL A 99 -15.65 -4.93 -5.06
N ALA A 100 -16.21 -5.24 -3.88
CA ALA A 100 -15.76 -4.66 -2.62
C ALA A 100 -14.29 -4.98 -2.34
N PHE A 101 -13.85 -6.20 -2.64
CA PHE A 101 -12.46 -6.61 -2.50
C PHE A 101 -11.53 -5.79 -3.40
N VAL A 102 -11.87 -5.64 -4.69
CA VAL A 102 -11.08 -4.86 -5.65
C VAL A 102 -11.06 -3.38 -5.27
N ASP A 103 -12.14 -2.82 -4.71
CA ASP A 103 -12.13 -1.43 -4.22
C ASP A 103 -11.12 -1.25 -3.08
N HIS A 104 -11.11 -2.18 -2.11
CA HIS A 104 -10.18 -2.13 -0.99
C HIS A 104 -8.73 -2.35 -1.40
N VAL A 105 -8.46 -3.36 -2.22
CA VAL A 105 -7.11 -3.67 -2.72
C VAL A 105 -6.63 -2.64 -3.75
N GLY A 106 -7.53 -2.07 -4.54
CA GLY A 106 -7.20 -1.02 -5.49
C GLY A 106 -6.63 0.20 -4.79
N PHE A 107 -7.22 0.60 -3.65
CA PHE A 107 -6.64 1.67 -2.83
C PHE A 107 -5.22 1.34 -2.37
N THR A 108 -4.99 0.14 -1.82
CA THR A 108 -3.66 -0.23 -1.31
C THR A 108 -2.63 -0.30 -2.43
N LEU A 109 -3.00 -0.79 -3.62
CA LEU A 109 -2.13 -0.81 -4.79
C LEU A 109 -1.74 0.59 -5.26
N ILE A 110 -2.71 1.50 -5.33
CA ILE A 110 -2.46 2.90 -5.73
C ILE A 110 -1.52 3.56 -4.72
N SER A 111 -1.79 3.44 -3.41
CA SER A 111 -0.95 4.02 -2.37
C SER A 111 0.47 3.47 -2.35
N LEU A 112 0.64 2.15 -2.51
CA LEU A 112 1.97 1.52 -2.55
C LEU A 112 2.74 1.91 -3.80
N PHE A 113 2.08 1.90 -4.97
CA PHE A 113 2.71 2.35 -6.21
C PHE A 113 3.20 3.79 -6.10
N ASP A 114 2.34 4.68 -5.62
CA ASP A 114 2.67 6.09 -5.45
C ASP A 114 3.85 6.27 -4.48
N GLY A 115 3.84 5.56 -3.35
CA GLY A 115 4.95 5.51 -2.41
C GLY A 115 6.27 5.07 -3.06
N PHE A 116 6.26 4.01 -3.87
CA PHE A 116 7.46 3.56 -4.58
C PHE A 116 7.95 4.57 -5.61
N VAL A 117 7.05 5.16 -6.39
CA VAL A 117 7.40 6.16 -7.41
C VAL A 117 7.99 7.41 -6.77
N ILE A 118 7.37 7.92 -5.70
CA ILE A 118 7.84 9.10 -4.98
C ILE A 118 9.23 8.84 -4.38
N VAL A 119 9.42 7.71 -3.69
CA VAL A 119 10.71 7.36 -3.09
C VAL A 119 11.79 7.19 -4.15
N ALA A 120 11.48 6.51 -5.27
CA ALA A 120 12.41 6.35 -6.38
C ALA A 120 12.78 7.70 -7.02
N ALA A 121 11.79 8.58 -7.26
CA ALA A 121 12.02 9.88 -7.85
C ALA A 121 12.90 10.77 -6.96
N ILE A 122 12.64 10.79 -5.65
CA ILE A 122 13.47 11.53 -4.68
C ILE A 122 14.90 10.99 -4.68
N ASN A 123 15.08 9.66 -4.65
CA ASN A 123 16.41 9.04 -4.66
C ASN A 123 17.18 9.30 -5.97
N LEU A 124 16.48 9.50 -7.08
CA LEU A 124 17.06 9.88 -8.38
C LEU A 124 17.35 11.38 -8.48
N GLY A 125 17.08 12.17 -7.43
CA GLY A 125 17.28 13.62 -7.44
C GLY A 125 16.28 14.38 -8.32
N VAL A 126 15.11 13.79 -8.59
CA VAL A 126 14.07 14.43 -9.40
C VAL A 126 13.54 15.69 -8.67
N PRO A 127 13.37 16.83 -9.37
CA PRO A 127 12.84 18.05 -8.75
C PRO A 127 11.44 17.84 -8.16
N MET A 128 11.17 18.42 -6.98
CA MET A 128 9.88 18.26 -6.27
C MET A 128 8.62 18.55 -7.11
N PRO A 129 8.57 19.57 -7.99
CA PRO A 129 7.40 19.77 -8.85
C PRO A 129 7.10 18.58 -9.77
N VAL A 130 8.15 17.89 -10.24
CA VAL A 130 8.02 16.69 -11.07
C VAL A 130 7.56 15.50 -10.25
N VAL A 131 8.06 15.34 -9.01
CA VAL A 131 7.59 14.31 -8.07
C VAL A 131 6.09 14.46 -7.79
N ILE A 132 5.64 15.69 -7.54
CA ILE A 132 4.21 15.98 -7.32
C ILE A 132 3.38 15.62 -8.57
N LEU A 133 3.85 15.98 -9.76
CA LEU A 133 3.17 15.65 -11.01
C LEU A 133 3.09 14.12 -11.21
N LEU A 134 4.19 13.40 -10.96
CA LEU A 134 4.22 11.94 -11.03
C LEU A 134 3.22 11.30 -10.06
N ALA A 135 3.08 11.87 -8.86
CA ALA A 135 2.14 11.35 -7.87
C ALA A 135 0.69 11.51 -8.34
N ILE A 136 0.33 12.70 -8.83
CA ILE A 136 -1.00 12.98 -9.40
C ILE A 136 -1.31 12.03 -10.56
N LEU A 137 -0.36 11.83 -11.47
CA LEU A 137 -0.52 10.93 -12.61
C LEU A 137 -0.60 9.46 -12.19
N GLY A 138 0.20 9.05 -11.21
CA GLY A 138 0.18 7.70 -10.64
C GLY A 138 -1.18 7.37 -10.02
N VAL A 139 -1.73 8.28 -9.21
CA VAL A 139 -3.07 8.16 -8.64
C VAL A 139 -4.13 8.11 -9.74
N GLY A 140 -4.10 9.04 -10.70
CA GLY A 140 -5.07 9.10 -11.80
C GLY A 140 -5.06 7.83 -12.67
N GLY A 141 -3.88 7.37 -13.07
CA GLY A 141 -3.71 6.13 -13.84
C GLY A 141 -4.13 4.89 -13.05
N GLY A 142 -3.83 4.86 -11.75
CA GLY A 142 -4.26 3.83 -10.82
C GLY A 142 -5.78 3.73 -10.71
N ILE A 143 -6.46 4.85 -10.47
CA ILE A 143 -7.94 4.93 -10.43
C ILE A 143 -8.54 4.43 -11.75
N ALA A 144 -8.04 4.92 -12.89
CA ALA A 144 -8.53 4.50 -14.20
C ALA A 144 -8.36 2.98 -14.42
N THR A 145 -7.23 2.41 -13.96
CA THR A 145 -6.96 0.97 -14.06
C THR A 145 -7.88 0.16 -13.15
N MET A 146 -8.08 0.60 -11.89
CA MET A 146 -8.96 -0.10 -10.95
C MET A 146 -10.42 -0.07 -11.38
N ASN A 147 -10.90 1.05 -11.94
CA ASN A 147 -12.24 1.14 -12.51
C ASN A 147 -12.46 0.13 -13.64
N ARG A 148 -11.46 -0.08 -14.50
CA ARG A 148 -11.52 -1.12 -15.54
C ARG A 148 -11.55 -2.53 -14.97
N LEU A 149 -10.81 -2.80 -13.90
CA LEU A 149 -10.83 -4.12 -13.24
C LEU A 149 -12.19 -4.37 -12.57
N ARG A 150 -12.76 -3.35 -11.93
CA ARG A 150 -14.08 -3.42 -11.31
C ARG A 150 -15.16 -3.83 -12.32
N THR A 151 -15.20 -3.20 -13.49
CA THR A 151 -16.16 -3.54 -14.56
C THR A 151 -16.03 -4.97 -15.13
N ARG A 152 -14.95 -5.70 -14.82
CA ARG A 152 -14.76 -7.10 -15.24
C ARG A 152 -15.26 -8.11 -14.21
N VAL A 153 -15.50 -7.67 -12.97
CA VAL A 153 -15.96 -8.52 -11.86
C VAL A 153 -17.41 -8.22 -11.44
N ASP A 154 -17.99 -7.14 -11.97
CA ASP A 154 -19.44 -6.89 -12.03
C ASP A 154 -20.12 -7.82 -13.05
#